data_AF-A0A835NHN0-F1
#
_entry.id   AF-A0A835NHN0-F1
#
_cell.length_a   1.000
_cell.length_b   1.000
_cell.length_c   1.000
_cell.angle_alpha   90.00
_cell.angle_beta   90.00
_cell.angle_gamma   90.00
#
_symmetry.space_group_name_H-M   'P 1'
#
loop_
_entity.id
_entity.type
_entity.pdbx_description
1 polymer ?
#
loop_
_entity_poly.entity_id
_entity_poly.type
_entity_poly.pdbx_seq_one_letter_code
_entity_poly.pdbx_strand_id
1 'polypeptide(L)'
;MPEDHEWEAYKVPPTRTPVSERTTSVPNPVNYFQTAFNYVLDAPVTLVREWIEKWQNKNKFYYYHQKFRRVPDLSECLEGDYLCYYEAEAQWRRDRMVDQEIVEIVRERLAACKQREGPNQFQNCAKEMELLAQVTKAYQDRCECGSSTQGKGATPGKGGGLKPHPTLAGNTGLWEALLRHFLSFSDGELGYHGNARTCLMKQKHRMMEERKAAQENQES
;
A
#
# COMPACT_ATOMS: atom_id res chain seq x y z
N MET A 1 -7.33 22.81 -3.64
CA MET A 1 -6.12 21.97 -3.46
C MET A 1 -5.07 22.54 -4.39
N PRO A 2 -3.82 22.76 -3.95
CA PRO A 2 -2.76 23.13 -4.88
C PRO A 2 -2.67 22.07 -5.99
N GLU A 3 -2.58 22.51 -7.24
CA GLU A 3 -2.37 21.61 -8.38
C GLU A 3 -0.88 21.27 -8.44
N ASP A 4 -0.46 20.37 -7.57
CA ASP A 4 0.89 19.83 -7.58
C ASP A 4 0.95 18.61 -8.53
N HIS A 5 2.16 18.29 -9.02
CA HIS A 5 2.42 17.22 -9.99
C HIS A 5 2.06 15.79 -9.47
N GLU A 6 1.62 15.69 -8.21
CA GLU A 6 1.34 14.45 -7.48
C GLU A 6 -0.07 13.86 -7.75
N TRP A 7 -0.95 14.57 -8.46
CA TRP A 7 -2.33 14.12 -8.68
C TRP A 7 -2.43 12.81 -9.47
N GLU A 8 -1.45 12.49 -10.33
CA GLU A 8 -1.43 11.22 -11.06
C GLU A 8 -1.25 10.01 -10.13
N ALA A 9 -0.56 10.21 -9.00
CA ALA A 9 -0.41 9.20 -7.96
C ALA A 9 -1.66 9.11 -7.06
N TYR A 10 -2.54 10.10 -7.07
CA TYR A 10 -3.78 10.11 -6.30
C TYR A 10 -4.96 10.47 -7.21
N LYS A 11 -5.28 9.58 -8.15
CA LYS A 11 -6.38 9.80 -9.10
C LYS A 11 -7.72 9.79 -8.35
N VAL A 12 -8.34 10.95 -8.25
CA VAL A 12 -9.69 11.11 -7.71
C VAL A 12 -10.69 11.19 -8.87
N PRO A 13 -11.77 10.39 -8.89
CA PRO A 13 -12.81 10.58 -9.90
C PRO A 13 -13.47 11.96 -9.72
N PRO A 14 -13.89 12.62 -10.81
CA PRO A 14 -14.51 13.93 -10.73
C PRO A 14 -15.76 13.86 -9.83
N THR A 15 -15.88 14.81 -8.91
CA THR A 15 -17.01 14.86 -7.98
C THR A 15 -18.30 15.12 -8.74
N ARG A 16 -19.27 14.20 -8.62
CA ARG A 16 -20.63 14.33 -9.16
C ARG A 16 -21.61 14.47 -8.01
N THR A 17 -21.86 15.69 -7.58
CA THR A 17 -22.97 15.97 -6.66
C THR A 17 -24.24 16.22 -7.47
N PRO A 18 -25.38 15.61 -7.10
CA PRO A 18 -26.65 15.98 -7.69
C PRO A 18 -26.96 17.43 -7.34
N VAL A 19 -27.65 18.12 -8.24
CA VAL A 19 -28.18 19.46 -7.95
C VAL A 19 -29.16 19.32 -6.79
N SER A 20 -29.02 20.17 -5.76
CA SER A 20 -29.95 20.16 -4.64
C SER A 20 -31.31 20.71 -5.10
N GLU A 21 -32.27 19.82 -5.35
CA GLU A 21 -33.64 20.20 -5.66
C GLU A 21 -34.41 20.52 -4.35
N ARG A 22 -35.13 21.66 -4.32
CA ARG A 22 -36.01 21.99 -3.18
C ARG A 22 -37.35 21.27 -3.36
N THR A 23 -37.51 20.15 -2.67
CA THR A 23 -38.79 19.40 -2.65
C THR A 23 -39.82 20.00 -1.71
N THR A 24 -39.41 20.83 -0.76
CA THR A 24 -40.29 21.50 0.22
C THR A 24 -40.15 23.02 0.16
N SER A 25 -41.22 23.73 0.54
CA SER A 25 -41.26 25.20 0.59
C SER A 25 -40.51 25.80 1.79
N VAL A 26 -40.21 24.99 2.80
CA VAL A 26 -39.46 25.41 3.99
C VAL A 26 -37.96 25.39 3.66
N PRO A 27 -37.21 26.46 3.91
CA PRO A 27 -35.80 26.51 3.56
C PRO A 27 -34.97 25.63 4.50
N ASN A 28 -34.08 24.81 3.93
CA ASN A 28 -33.21 23.92 4.70
C ASN A 28 -32.23 24.72 5.57
N PRO A 29 -32.17 24.46 6.89
CA PRO A 29 -31.28 25.19 7.80
C PRO A 29 -29.79 24.99 7.45
N VAL A 30 -29.44 23.87 6.83
CA VAL A 30 -28.08 23.54 6.39
C VAL A 30 -27.50 24.61 5.45
N ASN A 31 -28.30 25.16 4.54
CA ASN A 31 -27.81 26.18 3.60
C ASN A 31 -27.51 27.51 4.31
N TYR A 32 -28.28 27.86 5.35
CA TYR A 32 -28.00 29.03 6.20
C TYR A 32 -26.76 28.82 7.06
N PHE A 33 -26.57 27.63 7.63
CA PHE A 33 -25.36 27.33 8.38
C PHE A 33 -24.10 27.33 7.51
N GLN A 34 -24.16 26.77 6.29
CA GLN A 34 -23.03 26.82 5.35
C GLN A 34 -22.68 28.24 4.93
N THR A 35 -23.69 29.07 4.62
CA THR A 35 -23.44 30.48 4.28
C THR A 35 -22.86 31.23 5.47
N ALA A 36 -23.41 31.07 6.68
CA ALA A 36 -22.86 31.67 7.88
C ALA A 36 -21.42 31.21 8.16
N PHE A 37 -21.12 29.91 8.03
CA PHE A 37 -19.77 29.35 8.16
C PHE A 37 -18.80 30.00 7.17
N ASN A 38 -19.20 30.12 5.90
CA ASN A 38 -18.35 30.71 4.86
C ASN A 38 -18.02 32.17 5.15
N TYR A 39 -18.99 32.97 5.64
CA TYR A 39 -18.77 34.38 5.95
C TYR A 39 -18.01 34.59 7.26
N VAL A 40 -18.31 33.79 8.29
CA VAL A 40 -17.77 33.99 9.64
C VAL A 40 -16.40 33.34 9.80
N LEU A 41 -16.14 32.20 9.15
CA LEU A 41 -14.93 31.41 9.35
C LEU A 41 -14.08 31.32 8.09
N ASP A 42 -14.60 30.82 6.97
CA ASP A 42 -13.74 30.61 5.78
C ASP A 42 -13.19 31.91 5.20
N ALA A 43 -14.03 32.93 5.01
CA ALA A 43 -13.61 34.22 4.45
C ALA A 43 -12.49 34.92 5.26
N PRO A 44 -12.57 35.04 6.60
CA PRO A 44 -11.44 35.58 7.35
C PRO A 44 -10.22 34.65 7.33
N VAL A 45 -10.40 33.32 7.33
CA VAL A 45 -9.29 32.36 7.24
C VAL A 45 -8.56 32.45 5.90
N THR A 46 -9.27 32.63 4.79
CA THR A 46 -8.65 32.80 3.47
C THR A 46 -7.87 34.11 3.38
N LEU A 47 -8.36 35.21 3.97
CA LEU A 47 -7.62 36.47 4.05
C LEU A 47 -6.31 36.33 4.83
N VAL A 48 -6.33 35.59 5.95
CA VAL A 48 -5.11 35.30 6.72
C VAL A 48 -4.15 34.42 5.92
N ARG A 49 -4.66 33.39 5.22
CA ARG A 49 -3.85 32.54 4.34
C ARG A 49 -3.16 33.36 3.25
N GLU A 50 -3.89 34.24 2.56
CA GLU A 50 -3.33 35.12 1.53
C GLU A 50 -2.29 36.09 2.09
N TRP A 51 -2.48 36.61 3.30
CA TRP A 51 -1.50 37.44 3.97
C TRP A 51 -0.21 36.67 4.27
N ILE A 52 -0.31 35.45 4.79
CA ILE A 52 0.85 34.57 5.05
C ILE A 52 1.57 34.20 3.75
N GLU A 53 0.83 33.80 2.70
CA GLU A 53 1.40 33.45 1.40
C GLU A 53 2.16 34.65 0.78
N LYS A 54 1.64 35.88 0.91
CA LYS A 54 2.37 37.09 0.47
C LYS A 54 3.69 37.28 1.21
N TRP A 55 3.76 36.94 2.50
CA TRP A 55 5.01 36.99 3.26
C TRP A 55 5.97 35.87 2.87
N GLN A 56 5.48 34.64 2.73
CA GLN A 56 6.28 33.49 2.34
C GLN A 56 6.85 33.65 0.92
N ASN A 57 6.08 34.24 0.00
CA ASN A 57 6.51 34.50 -1.38
C ASN A 57 7.63 35.53 -1.49
N LYS A 58 7.85 36.38 -0.47
CA LYS A 58 9.00 37.30 -0.43
C LYS A 58 10.32 36.56 -0.18
N ASN A 59 10.28 35.46 0.59
CA ASN A 59 11.44 34.68 1.00
C ASN A 59 11.24 33.19 0.64
N LYS A 60 11.14 32.87 -0.66
CA LYS A 60 10.92 31.49 -1.10
C LYS A 60 12.20 30.66 -0.93
N PHE A 61 12.15 29.64 -0.08
CA PHE A 61 13.20 28.63 0.05
C PHE A 61 12.94 27.47 -0.91
N TYR A 62 13.96 27.04 -1.64
CA TYR A 62 13.90 25.91 -2.56
C TYR A 62 14.52 24.69 -1.90
N TYR A 63 13.83 23.55 -1.99
CA TYR A 63 14.37 22.24 -1.63
C TYR A 63 14.30 21.33 -2.86
N TYR A 64 15.24 20.39 -2.93
CA TYR A 64 15.35 19.46 -4.05
C TYR A 64 15.24 18.03 -3.54
N HIS A 65 14.62 17.17 -4.36
CA HIS A 65 14.58 15.75 -4.11
C HIS A 65 15.93 15.12 -4.46
N GLN A 66 16.48 14.36 -3.53
CA GLN A 66 17.75 13.66 -3.73
C GLN A 66 17.56 12.53 -4.74
N LYS A 67 18.39 12.51 -5.80
CA LYS A 67 18.40 11.46 -6.81
C LYS A 67 19.64 10.58 -6.60
N PHE A 68 19.41 9.34 -6.18
CA PHE A 68 20.49 8.35 -6.06
C PHE A 68 20.73 7.70 -7.42
N ARG A 69 22.00 7.60 -7.82
CA ARG A 69 22.39 6.76 -8.96
C ARG A 69 22.27 5.28 -8.57
N ARG A 70 22.04 4.41 -9.55
CA ARG A 70 22.10 2.96 -9.34
C ARG A 70 23.57 2.52 -9.22
N VAL A 71 23.79 1.58 -8.32
CA VAL A 71 25.02 0.88 -7.97
C VAL A 71 24.84 -0.58 -8.41
N PRO A 72 25.92 -1.30 -8.76
CA PRO A 72 25.86 -2.75 -9.00
C PRO A 72 25.22 -3.50 -7.82
N ASP A 73 24.39 -4.49 -8.14
CA ASP A 73 23.71 -5.31 -7.14
C ASP A 73 24.64 -6.40 -6.58
N LEU A 74 24.23 -7.00 -5.46
CA LEU A 74 25.05 -7.98 -4.73
C LEU A 74 25.46 -9.21 -5.57
N SER A 75 24.72 -9.54 -6.62
CA SER A 75 25.04 -10.67 -7.53
C SER A 75 26.25 -10.42 -8.43
N GLU A 76 26.61 -9.17 -8.66
CA GLU A 76 27.72 -8.78 -9.54
C GLU A 76 29.04 -8.61 -8.78
N CYS A 77 28.96 -8.40 -7.46
CA CYS A 77 30.12 -8.23 -6.60
C CYS A 77 30.95 -9.51 -6.47
N LEU A 78 32.28 -9.37 -6.45
CA LEU A 78 33.22 -10.45 -6.18
C LEU A 78 33.14 -10.91 -4.71
N GLU A 79 33.49 -12.17 -4.46
CA GLU A 79 33.52 -12.74 -3.11
C GLU A 79 34.62 -12.08 -2.26
N GLY A 80 34.23 -11.44 -1.15
CA GLY A 80 35.14 -10.79 -0.21
C GLY A 80 35.38 -9.29 -0.43
N ASP A 81 34.79 -8.69 -1.46
CA ASP A 81 34.80 -7.23 -1.65
C ASP A 81 33.76 -6.54 -0.75
N TYR A 82 34.23 -6.04 0.39
CA TYR A 82 33.39 -5.37 1.39
C TYR A 82 32.89 -3.99 0.96
N LEU A 83 33.58 -3.29 0.05
CA LEU A 83 33.14 -1.98 -0.44
C LEU A 83 31.94 -2.16 -1.37
N CYS A 84 32.03 -3.10 -2.32
CA CYS A 84 30.92 -3.42 -3.22
C CYS A 84 29.68 -3.87 -2.42
N TYR A 85 29.87 -4.73 -1.41
CA TYR A 85 28.77 -5.17 -0.55
C TYR A 85 28.11 -4.04 0.22
N TYR A 86 28.89 -3.10 0.74
CA TYR A 86 28.36 -1.97 1.49
C TYR A 86 27.49 -1.07 0.60
N GLU A 87 27.94 -0.77 -0.62
CA GLU A 87 27.18 0.07 -1.55
C GLU A 87 25.90 -0.64 -2.03
N ALA A 88 25.99 -1.93 -2.37
CA ALA A 88 24.85 -2.76 -2.78
C ALA A 88 23.81 -2.91 -1.66
N GLU A 89 24.24 -3.12 -0.40
CA GLU A 89 23.33 -3.20 0.74
C GLU A 89 22.64 -1.86 1.00
N ALA A 90 23.37 -0.74 0.86
CA ALA A 90 22.78 0.59 1.01
C ALA A 90 21.72 0.87 -0.08
N GLN A 91 21.95 0.43 -1.33
CA GLN A 91 20.94 0.49 -2.40
C GLN A 91 19.71 -0.32 -2.06
N TRP A 92 19.89 -1.60 -1.71
CA TRP A 92 18.79 -2.49 -1.36
C TRP A 92 17.96 -1.94 -0.19
N ARG A 93 18.59 -1.37 0.83
CA ARG A 93 17.87 -0.78 1.98
C ARG A 93 17.00 0.40 1.57
N ARG A 94 17.48 1.25 0.67
CA ARG A 94 16.70 2.37 0.11
C ARG A 94 15.53 1.88 -0.71
N ASP A 95 15.76 0.94 -1.63
CA ASP A 95 14.71 0.40 -2.48
C ASP A 95 13.64 -0.32 -1.66
N ARG A 96 14.02 -1.01 -0.57
CA ARG A 96 13.05 -1.60 0.37
C ARG A 96 12.16 -0.55 1.06
N MET A 97 12.74 0.57 1.51
CA MET A 97 11.94 1.65 2.10
C MET A 97 10.99 2.29 1.08
N VAL A 98 11.46 2.47 -0.17
CA VAL A 98 10.61 2.97 -1.26
C VAL A 98 9.47 2.00 -1.56
N ASP A 99 9.76 0.70 -1.63
CA ASP A 99 8.75 -0.33 -1.89
C ASP A 99 7.70 -0.42 -0.75
N GLN A 100 8.07 -0.12 0.51
CA GLN A 100 7.13 0.01 1.62
C GLN A 100 6.16 1.19 1.43
N GLU A 101 6.68 2.36 1.05
CA GLU A 101 5.86 3.53 0.77
C GLU A 101 4.95 3.31 -0.45
N ILE A 102 5.40 2.57 -1.47
CA ILE A 102 4.56 2.22 -2.62
C ILE A 102 3.34 1.40 -2.19
N VAL A 103 3.54 0.38 -1.33
CA VAL A 103 2.44 -0.43 -0.80
C VAL A 103 1.47 0.46 -0.01
N GLU A 104 2.00 1.38 0.79
CA GLU A 104 1.17 2.26 1.61
C GLU A 104 0.35 3.25 0.77
N ILE A 105 0.94 3.86 -0.26
CA ILE A 105 0.21 4.72 -1.22
C ILE A 105 -0.94 3.95 -1.87
N VAL A 106 -0.73 2.68 -2.26
CA VAL A 106 -1.79 1.88 -2.87
C VAL A 106 -2.88 1.51 -1.85
N ARG A 107 -2.53 1.30 -0.58
CA ARG A 107 -3.51 1.13 0.51
C ARG A 107 -4.31 2.40 0.77
N GLU A 108 -3.67 3.57 0.74
CA GLU A 108 -4.35 4.87 0.86
C GLU A 108 -5.37 5.09 -0.25
N ARG A 109 -5.03 4.72 -1.50
CA ARG A 109 -5.98 4.76 -2.63
C ARG A 109 -7.21 3.92 -2.34
N LEU A 110 -7.00 2.65 -1.98
CA LEU A 110 -8.08 1.72 -1.63
C LEU A 110 -8.95 2.26 -0.50
N ALA A 111 -8.34 2.81 0.55
CA ALA A 111 -9.05 3.42 1.66
C ALA A 111 -9.86 4.64 1.21
N ALA A 112 -9.30 5.49 0.34
CA ALA A 112 -9.98 6.64 -0.22
C ALA A 112 -11.16 6.24 -1.12
N CYS A 113 -11.03 5.20 -1.94
CA CYS A 113 -12.12 4.68 -2.77
C CYS A 113 -13.24 4.10 -1.89
N LYS A 114 -12.89 3.28 -0.89
CA LYS A 114 -13.83 2.74 0.09
C LYS A 114 -14.63 3.84 0.79
N GLN A 115 -13.94 4.91 1.22
CA GLN A 115 -14.57 6.04 1.89
C GLN A 115 -15.49 6.85 0.95
N ARG A 116 -15.15 6.96 -0.34
CA ARG A 116 -15.95 7.70 -1.34
C ARG A 116 -17.22 6.96 -1.73
N GLU A 117 -17.14 5.64 -1.90
CA GLU A 117 -18.22 4.82 -2.45
C GLU A 117 -19.23 4.36 -1.41
N GLY A 118 -18.81 4.26 -0.14
CA GLY A 118 -19.66 3.86 0.97
C GLY A 118 -20.27 2.46 0.75
N PRO A 119 -21.61 2.32 0.64
CA PRO A 119 -22.25 1.01 0.53
C PRO A 119 -21.93 0.26 -0.77
N ASN A 120 -21.61 0.96 -1.86
CA ASN A 120 -21.35 0.36 -3.18
C ASN A 120 -19.88 0.00 -3.42
N GLN A 121 -19.07 -0.02 -2.35
CA GLN A 121 -17.61 -0.24 -2.40
C GLN A 121 -17.20 -1.51 -3.15
N PHE A 122 -17.99 -2.58 -3.09
CA PHE A 122 -17.57 -3.89 -3.62
C PHE A 122 -17.58 -3.95 -5.15
N GLN A 123 -18.36 -3.11 -5.82
CA GLN A 123 -18.51 -3.14 -7.28
C GLN A 123 -17.56 -2.15 -7.97
N ASN A 124 -17.39 -0.96 -7.37
CA ASN A 124 -16.68 0.13 -8.01
C ASN A 124 -15.17 0.13 -7.65
N CYS A 125 -14.80 -0.30 -6.44
CA CYS A 125 -13.41 -0.40 -5.95
C CYS A 125 -12.59 -1.59 -6.51
N ALA A 126 -13.16 -2.43 -7.39
CA ALA A 126 -12.52 -3.68 -7.83
C ALA A 126 -11.09 -3.49 -8.39
N LYS A 127 -10.86 -2.43 -9.17
CA LYS A 127 -9.56 -2.14 -9.79
C LYS A 127 -8.45 -1.86 -8.77
N GLU A 128 -8.80 -1.17 -7.68
CA GLU A 128 -7.83 -0.81 -6.64
C GLU A 128 -7.53 -2.01 -5.75
N MET A 129 -8.53 -2.87 -5.50
CA MET A 129 -8.34 -4.15 -4.82
C MET A 129 -7.38 -5.05 -5.59
N GLU A 130 -7.56 -5.19 -6.91
CA GLU A 130 -6.69 -5.98 -7.78
C GLU A 130 -5.26 -5.41 -7.81
N LEU A 131 -5.13 -4.08 -7.92
CA LEU A 131 -3.84 -3.41 -7.88
C LEU A 131 -3.12 -3.67 -6.55
N LEU A 132 -3.83 -3.54 -5.43
CA LEU A 132 -3.26 -3.80 -4.12
C LEU A 132 -2.77 -5.24 -4.02
N ALA A 133 -3.56 -6.22 -4.46
CA ALA A 133 -3.16 -7.62 -4.46
C ALA A 133 -1.91 -7.90 -5.31
N GLN A 134 -1.81 -7.27 -6.48
CA GLN A 134 -0.64 -7.39 -7.35
C GLN A 134 0.61 -6.76 -6.72
N VAL A 135 0.47 -5.57 -6.13
CA VAL A 135 1.58 -4.83 -5.51
C VAL A 135 2.05 -5.53 -4.23
N THR A 136 1.14 -6.01 -3.38
CA THR A 136 1.50 -6.75 -2.18
C THR A 136 2.17 -8.07 -2.54
N LYS A 137 1.69 -8.75 -3.58
CA LYS A 137 2.34 -9.96 -4.09
C LYS A 137 3.74 -9.65 -4.62
N ALA A 138 3.91 -8.61 -5.42
CA ALA A 138 5.22 -8.22 -5.95
C ALA A 138 6.18 -7.79 -4.82
N TYR A 139 5.68 -7.09 -3.80
CA TYR A 139 6.45 -6.69 -2.63
C TYR A 139 6.90 -7.92 -1.82
N GLN A 140 5.98 -8.85 -1.56
CA GLN A 140 6.28 -10.13 -0.95
C GLN A 140 7.31 -10.84 -1.82
N ASP A 141 7.10 -10.97 -3.12
CA ASP A 141 8.00 -11.68 -4.02
C ASP A 141 9.45 -11.15 -3.98
N ARG A 142 9.63 -9.84 -3.75
CA ARG A 142 10.93 -9.18 -3.57
C ARG A 142 11.48 -9.29 -2.15
N CYS A 143 10.65 -9.10 -1.12
CA CYS A 143 11.07 -9.05 0.26
C CYS A 143 11.04 -10.44 0.90
N GLU A 144 9.90 -11.11 0.85
CA GLU A 144 9.65 -12.43 1.39
C GLU A 144 9.62 -13.47 0.26
N CYS A 145 10.65 -14.32 0.15
CA CYS A 145 10.32 -15.65 -0.34
C CYS A 145 9.30 -16.25 0.61
N GLY A 146 8.04 -16.25 0.14
CA GLY A 146 6.98 -17.05 0.68
C GLY A 146 7.56 -18.41 0.98
N SER A 147 7.37 -18.83 2.22
CA SER A 147 7.48 -20.22 2.57
C SER A 147 6.80 -21.02 1.48
N SER A 148 7.52 -21.98 0.93
CA SER A 148 6.85 -23.16 0.43
C SER A 148 5.90 -23.59 1.55
N THR A 149 4.60 -23.53 1.27
CA THR A 149 3.64 -24.36 1.98
C THR A 149 3.97 -25.79 1.61
N GLN A 150 5.05 -26.33 2.19
CA GLN A 150 5.36 -27.74 2.29
C GLN A 150 6.23 -27.93 3.55
N GLY A 151 5.51 -28.13 4.66
CA GLY A 151 5.95 -28.95 5.79
C GLY A 151 7.15 -28.47 6.62
N LYS A 152 6.91 -27.59 7.61
CA LYS A 152 7.68 -27.62 8.86
C LYS A 152 6.74 -27.55 10.06
N GLY A 153 6.93 -28.50 10.96
CA GLY A 153 6.00 -28.86 12.02
C GLY A 153 5.71 -27.73 13.01
N ALA A 154 4.44 -27.67 13.40
CA ALA A 154 3.98 -26.95 14.56
C ALA A 154 4.69 -27.48 15.82
N THR A 155 5.42 -26.62 16.52
CA THR A 155 5.68 -26.79 17.96
C THR A 155 4.60 -26.02 18.74
N PRO A 156 3.95 -26.63 19.75
CA PRO A 156 2.79 -26.03 20.40
C PRO A 156 3.21 -25.05 21.50
N GLY A 157 2.91 -23.77 21.31
CA GLY A 157 2.97 -22.73 22.35
C GLY A 157 1.57 -22.40 22.86
N LYS A 158 1.29 -22.72 24.12
CA LYS A 158 0.02 -22.51 24.84
C LYS A 158 -0.42 -21.04 24.83
N GLY A 159 -1.67 -20.78 24.45
CA GLY A 159 -2.38 -19.52 24.68
C GLY A 159 -3.88 -19.71 24.46
N GLY A 160 -4.69 -19.43 25.47
CA GLY A 160 -6.06 -19.92 25.60
C GLY A 160 -7.13 -19.17 24.80
N GLY A 161 -8.15 -19.96 24.40
CA GLY A 161 -9.57 -19.61 24.45
C GLY A 161 -10.11 -18.46 23.60
N LEU A 162 -10.79 -18.80 22.50
CA LEU A 162 -12.24 -18.57 22.35
C LEU A 162 -12.75 -19.39 21.16
N LYS A 163 -13.68 -20.33 21.38
CA LYS A 163 -14.39 -21.04 20.31
C LYS A 163 -15.72 -20.33 20.04
N PRO A 164 -16.05 -19.90 18.82
CA PRO A 164 -17.43 -19.68 18.44
C PRO A 164 -18.09 -20.99 17.94
N HIS A 165 -19.36 -21.14 18.33
CA HIS A 165 -20.25 -22.26 18.00
C HIS A 165 -20.68 -22.26 16.52
N PRO A 166 -21.20 -23.39 16.00
CA PRO A 166 -21.37 -23.63 14.58
C PRO A 166 -22.78 -23.25 14.11
N THR A 167 -22.88 -22.42 13.07
CA THR A 167 -24.09 -22.38 12.24
C THR A 167 -23.74 -22.12 10.78
N LEU A 168 -24.25 -23.02 9.93
CA LEU A 168 -24.52 -22.91 8.50
C LEU A 168 -23.34 -23.11 7.53
N ALA A 169 -23.24 -24.37 7.10
CA ALA A 169 -22.48 -24.84 5.96
C ALA A 169 -23.03 -24.26 4.64
N GLY A 170 -22.15 -23.62 3.89
CA GLY A 170 -22.36 -23.19 2.51
C GLY A 170 -21.32 -22.13 2.12
N ASN A 171 -20.33 -22.49 1.29
CA ASN A 171 -19.19 -21.67 0.85
C ASN A 171 -18.04 -21.41 1.85
N THR A 172 -17.74 -22.36 2.74
CA THR A 172 -16.58 -22.25 3.65
C THR A 172 -15.23 -22.23 2.91
N GLY A 173 -15.10 -22.88 1.74
CA GLY A 173 -13.83 -22.96 1.03
C GLY A 173 -13.34 -21.64 0.42
N LEU A 174 -14.26 -20.80 -0.09
CA LEU A 174 -13.91 -19.52 -0.72
C LEU A 174 -13.54 -18.46 0.32
N TRP A 175 -14.28 -18.45 1.44
CA TRP A 175 -13.98 -17.60 2.58
C TRP A 175 -12.73 -18.06 3.34
N GLU A 176 -12.47 -19.37 3.50
CA GLU A 176 -11.21 -19.88 4.05
C GLU A 176 -10.01 -19.62 3.12
N ALA A 177 -10.18 -19.68 1.80
CA ALA A 177 -9.12 -19.33 0.85
C ALA A 177 -8.79 -17.83 0.87
N LEU A 178 -9.82 -16.97 0.92
CA LEU A 178 -9.65 -15.53 1.09
C LEU A 178 -9.07 -15.19 2.46
N LEU A 179 -9.49 -15.86 3.54
CA LEU A 179 -8.89 -15.67 4.87
C LEU A 179 -7.45 -16.19 4.92
N ARG A 180 -7.11 -17.28 4.23
CA ARG A 180 -5.72 -17.76 4.11
C ARG A 180 -4.86 -16.78 3.33
N HIS A 181 -5.39 -16.19 2.27
CA HIS A 181 -4.71 -15.10 1.55
C HIS A 181 -4.54 -13.85 2.44
N PHE A 182 -5.56 -13.52 3.22
CA PHE A 182 -5.54 -12.41 4.18
C PHE A 182 -4.69 -12.68 5.43
N LEU A 183 -4.48 -13.95 5.84
CA LEU A 183 -3.60 -14.35 6.94
C LEU A 183 -2.15 -14.48 6.48
N SER A 184 -1.91 -14.90 5.23
CA SER A 184 -0.57 -14.84 4.62
C SER A 184 -0.04 -13.41 4.44
N PHE A 185 -0.92 -12.41 4.57
CA PHE A 185 -0.58 -10.99 4.60
C PHE A 185 0.18 -10.57 5.88
N SER A 186 0.11 -11.38 6.95
CA SER A 186 0.69 -11.02 8.26
C SER A 186 2.08 -11.61 8.54
N ASP A 187 2.57 -12.57 7.75
CA ASP A 187 3.86 -13.21 8.02
C ASP A 187 5.00 -12.50 7.29
N GLY A 188 5.41 -11.37 7.85
CA GLY A 188 6.62 -10.66 7.47
C GLY A 188 7.89 -11.43 7.86
N GLU A 189 8.26 -12.47 7.12
CA GLU A 189 9.44 -13.31 7.42
C GLU A 189 10.77 -12.77 6.85
N LEU A 190 10.92 -11.46 6.69
CA LEU A 190 12.22 -10.84 6.91
C LEU A 190 12.32 -10.57 8.41
N GLY A 191 12.83 -11.54 9.16
CA GLY A 191 13.19 -11.32 10.56
C GLY A 191 14.05 -10.06 10.73
N TYR A 192 14.21 -9.62 11.98
CA TYR A 192 14.85 -8.35 12.38
C TYR A 192 16.19 -8.00 11.68
N HIS A 193 16.92 -8.98 11.13
CA HIS A 193 18.16 -8.83 10.38
C HIS A 193 18.03 -9.08 8.86
N GLY A 194 17.04 -8.48 8.20
CA GLY A 194 16.90 -8.57 6.74
C GLY A 194 18.03 -7.85 6.01
N ASN A 195 18.87 -8.61 5.30
CA ASN A 195 20.00 -8.09 4.50
C ASN A 195 19.85 -8.43 3.00
N ALA A 196 20.56 -7.70 2.13
CA ALA A 196 20.59 -7.96 0.68
C ALA A 196 21.01 -9.41 0.35
N ARG A 197 21.96 -9.98 1.12
CA ARG A 197 22.41 -11.37 0.95
C ARG A 197 21.30 -12.39 1.22
N THR A 198 20.54 -12.21 2.29
CA THR A 198 19.43 -13.11 2.63
C THR A 198 18.31 -13.02 1.59
N CYS A 199 18.07 -11.82 1.06
CA CYS A 199 17.14 -11.59 -0.05
C CYS A 199 17.56 -12.36 -1.30
N LEU A 200 18.83 -12.24 -1.71
CA LEU A 200 19.37 -12.92 -2.89
C LEU A 200 19.31 -14.45 -2.76
N MET A 201 19.64 -15.00 -1.58
CA MET A 201 19.58 -16.45 -1.34
C MET A 201 18.14 -16.98 -1.45
N LYS A 202 17.18 -16.24 -0.87
CA LYS A 202 15.75 -16.54 -0.99
C LYS A 202 15.30 -16.52 -2.45
N GLN A 203 15.62 -15.46 -3.20
CA GLN A 203 15.27 -15.34 -4.62
C GLN A 203 15.81 -16.52 -5.45
N LYS A 204 17.06 -16.92 -5.21
CA LYS A 204 17.65 -18.10 -5.86
C LYS A 204 16.89 -19.39 -5.55
N HIS A 205 16.45 -19.58 -4.31
CA HIS A 205 15.67 -20.76 -3.92
C HIS A 205 14.38 -20.86 -4.73
N ARG A 206 13.64 -19.76 -4.85
CA ARG A 206 12.41 -19.68 -5.64
C ARG A 206 12.64 -20.01 -7.11
N MET A 207 13.67 -19.41 -7.72
CA MET A 207 14.02 -19.70 -9.11
C MET A 207 14.34 -21.18 -9.34
N MET A 208 14.93 -21.86 -8.35
CA MET A 208 15.18 -23.30 -8.44
C MET A 208 13.91 -24.14 -8.29
N GLU A 209 12.98 -23.74 -7.42
CA GLU A 209 11.68 -24.40 -7.26
C GLU A 209 10.80 -24.23 -8.50
N GLU A 210 10.74 -23.03 -9.08
CA GLU A 210 10.01 -22.75 -10.32
C GLU A 210 10.56 -23.58 -11.49
N ARG A 211 11.88 -23.75 -11.57
CA ARG A 211 12.51 -24.61 -12.58
C ARG A 211 12.16 -26.08 -12.38
N LYS A 212 12.10 -26.58 -11.14
CA LYS A 212 11.69 -27.96 -10.84
C LYS A 212 10.22 -28.18 -11.19
N ALA A 213 9.33 -27.29 -10.77
CA ALA A 213 7.90 -27.37 -11.10
C ALA A 213 7.66 -27.30 -12.61
N ALA A 214 8.43 -26.49 -13.34
CA ALA A 214 8.35 -26.43 -14.79
C ALA A 214 8.81 -27.75 -15.46
N GLN A 215 9.80 -28.44 -14.90
CA GLN A 215 10.23 -29.76 -15.39
C GLN A 215 9.16 -30.83 -15.14
N GLU A 216 8.60 -30.87 -13.93
CA GLU A 216 7.51 -31.81 -13.59
C GLU A 216 6.27 -31.62 -14.47
N ASN A 217 5.92 -30.37 -14.79
CA ASN A 217 4.81 -30.05 -15.71
C ASN A 217 5.13 -30.35 -17.19
N GLN A 218 6.40 -30.42 -17.59
CA GLN A 218 6.80 -30.82 -18.95
C GLN A 218 6.84 -32.34 -19.12
N GLU A 219 7.03 -33.07 -18.02
CA GLU A 219 7.08 -34.54 -18.00
C GLU A 219 5.68 -35.18 -17.85
N SER A 220 4.64 -34.38 -17.58
CA SER A 220 3.23 -34.81 -17.47
C SER A 220 2.45 -34.57 -18.76
#